data_AF-A0A8G1TWE0-F1
#
_entry.id   AF-A0A8G1TWE0-F1
#
_cell.length_a   1.000
_cell.length_b   1.000
_cell.length_c   1.000
_cell.angle_alpha   90.00
_cell.angle_beta   90.00
_cell.angle_gamma   90.00
#
_symmetry.space_group_name_H-M   'P 1'
#
loop_
_entity.id
_entity.type
_entity.pdbx_description
1 polymer ?
#
loop_
_entity_poly.entity_id
_entity_poly.type
_entity_poly.pdbx_seq_one_letter_code
_entity_poly.pdbx_strand_id
1 'polypeptide(L)' 'MEDNGILEQVPGLHVSEAKQSLPPAATAEDREYPVEIDAGHAGRVRLFFRKQKAKRGKFSHWFWVAVRAEKA' A
#
# COMPACT_ATOMS: atom_id res chain seq x y z
N MET A 1 -10.36 15.05 3.57
CA MET A 1 -11.04 14.12 2.64
C MET A 1 -9.91 13.36 1.96
N GLU A 2 -9.57 12.19 2.48
CA GLU A 2 -8.51 11.35 1.91
C GLU A 2 -9.05 10.73 0.62
N ASP A 3 -8.43 11.06 -0.51
CA ASP A 3 -8.76 10.51 -1.82
C ASP A 3 -8.27 9.05 -1.86
N ASN A 4 -9.02 8.16 -1.20
CA ASN A 4 -8.73 6.72 -1.17
C ASN A 4 -9.04 6.04 -2.52
N GLY A 5 -9.70 6.76 -3.44
CA GLY A 5 -10.10 6.26 -4.75
C GLY A 5 -10.94 4.98 -4.65
N ILE A 6 -10.55 3.94 -5.39
CA ILE A 6 -11.23 2.64 -5.39
C ILE A 6 -10.63 1.64 -4.38
N LEU A 7 -9.86 2.11 -3.40
CA LEU A 7 -9.14 1.21 -2.47
C LEU A 7 -10.09 0.31 -1.67
N GLU A 8 -11.28 0.83 -1.34
CA GLU A 8 -12.34 0.06 -0.67
C GLU A 8 -12.86 -1.13 -1.51
N GLN A 9 -12.67 -1.08 -2.83
CA GLN A 9 -13.07 -2.15 -3.76
C GLN A 9 -11.95 -3.16 -3.98
N VAL A 10 -10.73 -2.90 -3.52
CA VAL A 10 -9.59 -3.80 -3.68
C VAL A 10 -9.54 -4.78 -2.50
N PRO A 11 -9.69 -6.09 -2.74
CA PRO A 11 -9.56 -7.09 -1.68
C PRO A 11 -8.23 -7.00 -0.93
N GLY A 12 -8.28 -7.12 0.40
CA GLY A 12 -7.08 -7.04 1.25
C GLY A 12 -6.01 -8.09 0.94
N LEU A 13 -6.37 -9.22 0.33
CA LEU A 13 -5.43 -10.22 -0.18
C LEU A 13 -4.52 -9.61 -1.25
N HIS A 14 -5.11 -8.97 -2.25
CA HIS A 14 -4.38 -8.33 -3.35
C HIS A 14 -3.51 -7.16 -2.86
N VAL A 15 -3.99 -6.39 -1.89
CA VAL A 15 -3.17 -5.36 -1.21
C VAL A 15 -1.95 -5.98 -0.51
N SER A 16 -2.13 -7.14 0.13
CA SER A 16 -1.04 -7.86 0.81
C SER A 16 -0.03 -8.44 -0.18
N GLU A 17 -0.49 -8.96 -1.32
CA GLU A 17 0.36 -9.42 -2.42
C GLU A 17 1.18 -8.27 -3.00
N ALA A 18 0.55 -7.13 -3.33
CA ALA A 18 1.23 -5.93 -3.82
C ALA A 18 2.32 -5.43 -2.86
N LYS A 19 2.03 -5.49 -1.55
CA LYS A 19 2.97 -5.09 -0.50
C LYS A 19 4.24 -5.93 -0.48
N GLN A 20 4.19 -7.19 -0.92
CA GLN A 20 5.36 -8.08 -0.97
C GLN A 20 6.31 -7.71 -2.13
N SER A 21 5.83 -7.01 -3.15
CA SER A 21 6.65 -6.49 -4.25
C SER A 21 7.43 -5.22 -3.89
N LEU A 22 7.13 -4.60 -2.74
CA LEU A 22 7.81 -3.39 -2.29
C LEU A 22 9.13 -3.71 -1.58
N PRO A 23 10.14 -2.81 -1.66
CA PRO A 23 11.32 -2.93 -0.82
C PRO A 23 10.96 -2.86 0.67
N PRO A 24 11.84 -3.31 1.57
CA PRO A 24 11.61 -3.21 3.01
C PRO A 24 11.30 -1.76 3.43
N ALA A 25 10.18 -1.55 4.14
CA ALA A 25 9.72 -0.22 4.55
C ALA A 25 10.74 0.54 5.43
N ALA A 26 11.62 -0.19 6.13
CA ALA A 26 12.66 0.40 6.97
C ALA A 26 13.77 1.09 6.17
N THR A 27 14.06 0.64 4.94
CA THR A 27 15.13 1.17 4.09
C THR A 27 14.62 1.98 2.91
N ALA A 28 13.31 1.94 2.65
CA ALA A 28 12.69 2.69 1.59
C ALA A 28 12.68 4.20 1.87
N GLU A 29 12.69 5.00 0.81
CA GLU A 29 12.58 6.46 0.89
C GLU A 29 11.20 6.87 1.42
N ASP A 30 11.08 8.05 2.02
CA ASP A 30 9.76 8.59 2.42
C ASP A 30 9.05 9.17 1.21
N ARG A 31 8.53 8.27 0.37
CA ARG A 31 7.74 8.62 -0.81
C ARG A 31 6.58 7.64 -0.98
N GLU A 32 5.66 8.00 -1.87
CA GLU A 32 4.61 7.09 -2.32
C GLU A 32 5.17 6.11 -3.34
N TYR A 33 4.83 4.83 -3.16
CA TYR A 33 5.24 3.76 -4.05
C TYR A 33 4.01 3.24 -4.79
N PRO A 34 3.90 3.51 -6.11
CA PRO A 34 2.86 2.92 -6.93
C PRO A 34 3.20 1.46 -7.24
N VAL A 35 2.22 0.57 -7.08
CA VAL A 35 2.27 -0.83 -7.47
C VAL A 35 1.03 -1.15 -8.28
N GLU A 36 1.21 -1.63 -9.50
CA GLU A 36 0.11 -2.11 -10.33
C GLU A 36 -0.11 -3.61 -10.08
N ILE A 37 -1.35 -3.99 -9.85
CA ILE A 37 -1.76 -5.39 -9.70
C ILE A 37 -3.06 -5.66 -10.44
N ASP A 38 -3.30 -6.93 -10.75
CA ASP A 38 -4.63 -7.40 -11.11
C ASP A 38 -5.39 -7.77 -9.83
N ALA A 39 -6.48 -7.06 -9.54
CA ALA A 39 -7.31 -7.28 -8.36
C ALA A 39 -8.56 -8.13 -8.70
N GLY A 40 -8.44 -9.03 -9.68
CA GLY A 40 -9.51 -9.93 -10.11
C GLY A 40 -10.73 -9.15 -10.59
N HIS A 41 -11.82 -9.19 -9.81
CA HIS A 41 -13.09 -8.57 -10.19
C HIS A 41 -13.04 -7.04 -10.28
N ALA A 42 -12.09 -6.38 -9.59
CA ALA A 42 -11.87 -4.94 -9.69
C ALA A 42 -11.02 -4.56 -10.93
N GLY A 43 -10.47 -5.56 -11.63
CA GLY A 43 -9.57 -5.39 -12.78
C GLY A 43 -8.17 -4.94 -12.37
N ARG A 44 -7.45 -4.36 -13.32
CA ARG A 44 -6.11 -3.83 -13.09
C ARG A 44 -6.18 -2.51 -12.32
N VAL A 45 -5.53 -2.48 -11.17
CA VAL A 45 -5.54 -1.34 -10.26
C VAL A 45 -4.11 -0.91 -9.93
N ARG A 46 -3.93 0.39 -9.71
CA ARG A 46 -2.69 0.97 -9.24
C ARG A 46 -2.85 1.39 -7.78
N LEU A 47 -2.16 0.69 -6.89
CA LEU A 47 -2.12 0.93 -5.46
C LEU A 47 -0.95 1.86 -5.11
N PHE A 48 -1.21 2.87 -4.30
CA PHE A 48 -0.17 3.74 -3.73
C PHE A 48 0.07 3.34 -2.29
N PHE A 49 1.32 3.02 -1.99
CA PHE A 49 1.75 2.67 -0.65
C PHE A 49 2.62 3.78 -0.05
N ARG A 50 2.38 4.08 1.22
CA ARG A 50 3.23 4.97 2.00
C ARG A 50 3.77 4.21 3.21
N LYS A 51 5.05 4.43 3.53
CA LYS A 51 5.62 3.87 4.76
C LYS A 51 5.08 4.63 5.96
N GLN A 52 4.70 3.90 6.99
CA GLN A 52 4.31 4.45 8.28
C GLN A 52 5.16 3.86 9.39
N LYS A 53 5.35 4.63 10.45
CA LYS A 53 6.09 4.21 11.64
C LYS A 53 5.12 3.97 12.78
N ALA A 54 5.02 2.73 13.24
CA ALA A 54 4.39 2.42 14.52
C ALA A 54 5.46 2.45 15.60
N LYS A 55 5.24 3.22 16.67
CA LYS A 55 6.11 3.23 17.87
C LYS A 55 5.32 2.69 19.06
N ARG A 56 5.88 1.68 19.74
CA ARG A 56 5.34 1.16 21.00
C ARG A 56 6.47 1.06 22.02
N GLY A 57 6.46 1.98 22.99
CA GLY A 57 7.54 2.09 23.98
C GLY A 57 8.91 2.31 23.30
N LYS A 58 9.84 1.38 23.56
CA LYS A 58 11.19 1.37 22.97
C LYS A 58 11.27 0.78 21.56
N PHE A 59 10.20 0.16 21.07
CA PHE A 59 10.17 -0.48 19.75
C PHE A 59 9.57 0.45 18.71
N SER A 60 10.18 0.47 17.52
CA SER A 60 9.65 1.14 16.34
C SER A 60 9.64 0.15 15.17
N HIS A 61 8.53 0.06 14.45
CA HIS A 61 8.39 -0.77 13.27
C HIS A 61 7.89 0.07 12.10
N TRP A 62 8.54 -0.09 10.95
CA TRP A 62 8.12 0.54 9.70
C TRP A 62 7.32 -0.47 8.88
N PHE A 63 6.16 -0.05 8.39
CA PHE A 63 5.28 -0.90 7.60
C PHE A 63 4.65 -0.10 6.47
N TRP A 64 4.32 -0.79 5.39
CA TRP A 64 3.56 -0.22 4.28
C TRP A 64 2.07 -0.17 4.60
N VAL A 65 1.46 0.95 4.25
CA VAL A 65 0.02 1.19 4.27
C VAL A 65 -0.41 1.60 2.87
N ALA A 66 -1.45 0.97 2.34
CA ALA A 66 -2.09 1.43 1.11
C ALA A 66 -2.90 2.68 1.46
N VAL A 67 -2.62 3.79 0.77
CA VAL A 67 -3.25 5.09 1.02
C VAL A 67 -4.22 5.50 -0.10
N ARG A 68 -4.07 4.93 -1.30
CA ARG A 68 -4.94 5.21 -2.44
C ARG A 68 -4.93 4.05 -3.43
N ALA A 69 -6.03 3.86 -4.14
CA ALA A 69 -6.07 3.02 -5.33
C ALA A 69 -6.78 3.73 -6.48
N GLU A 70 -6.26 3.60 -7.69
CA GLU A 70 -6.88 4.07 -8.93
C GLU A 70 -6.98 2.92 -9.94
N LYS A 71 -7.88 3.03 -10.92
CA LYS A 71 -7.90 2.11 -12.06
C LYS A 71 -6.69 2.42 -12.93
N ALA A 72 -5.96 1.38 -13.33
CA ALA A 72 -4.77 1.51 -14.18
C ALA A 72 -5.15 1.80 -15.65
#